data_AF-A0A831Y7R9-F1
#
_entry.id   AF-A0A831Y7R9-F1
#
_cell.length_a   1.000
_cell.length_b   1.000
_cell.length_c   1.000
_cell.angle_alpha   90.00
_cell.angle_beta   90.00
_cell.angle_gamma   90.00
#
_symmetry.space_group_name_H-M   'P 1'
#
loop_
_entity.id
_entity.type
_entity.pdbx_description
1 polymer ?
#
loop_
_entity_poly.entity_id
_entity_poly.type
_entity_poly.pdbx_seq_one_letter_code
_entity_poly.pdbx_strand_id
1 'polypeptide(L)'
;MLARDEAERLFRRSLAEFASDWEPVDGLTEITVRDRDGWLSGVGTFGVTLHHRTTGAFKVLGRRGGAAPGVTYHRGISFLVLKAYAERNTDPVRRYLQEIGLAPAAQPLPATKTG
;
A
#
# COMPACT_ATOMS: atom_id res chain seq x y z
N MET A 1 9.21 -16.77 -1.56
CA MET A 1 8.68 -15.45 -1.96
C MET A 1 7.34 -15.67 -2.63
N LEU A 2 6.35 -14.80 -2.44
CA LEU A 2 5.11 -14.79 -3.21
C LEU A 2 5.49 -14.58 -4.68
N ALA A 3 4.87 -15.32 -5.59
CA ALA A 3 4.97 -14.99 -7.01
C ALA A 3 4.38 -13.58 -7.23
N ARG A 4 4.96 -12.81 -8.17
CA ARG A 4 4.50 -11.45 -8.49
C ARG A 4 2.98 -11.38 -8.71
N ASP A 5 2.43 -12.33 -9.48
CA ASP A 5 1.00 -12.39 -9.78
C ASP A 5 0.15 -12.63 -8.53
N GLU A 6 0.68 -13.38 -7.56
CA GLU A 6 0.00 -13.62 -6.29
C GLU A 6 0.03 -12.39 -5.41
N ALA A 7 1.18 -11.71 -5.33
CA ALA A 7 1.30 -10.42 -4.64
C ALA A 7 0.36 -9.39 -5.24
N GLU A 8 0.24 -9.32 -6.58
CA GLU A 8 -0.68 -8.42 -7.26
C GLU A 8 -2.15 -8.74 -6.95
N ARG A 9 -2.54 -10.02 -7.01
CA ARG A 9 -3.90 -10.44 -6.64
C ARG A 9 -4.24 -10.07 -5.19
N LEU A 10 -3.34 -10.33 -4.26
CA LEU A 10 -3.53 -10.02 -2.83
C LEU A 10 -3.62 -8.53 -2.60
N PHE A 11 -2.74 -7.74 -3.23
CA PHE A 11 -2.75 -6.29 -3.12
C PHE A 11 -4.06 -5.70 -3.64
N ARG A 12 -4.51 -6.09 -4.85
CA ARG A 12 -5.78 -5.64 -5.43
C ARG A 12 -6.97 -5.98 -4.52
N ARG A 13 -6.99 -7.18 -3.93
CA ARG A 13 -8.04 -7.57 -2.96
C ARG A 13 -8.02 -6.69 -1.72
N SER A 14 -6.85 -6.44 -1.15
CA SER A 14 -6.72 -5.57 0.02
C SER A 14 -7.14 -4.12 -0.26
N LEU A 15 -6.87 -3.59 -1.47
CA LEU A 15 -7.37 -2.28 -1.88
C LEU A 15 -8.89 -2.28 -1.97
N ALA A 16 -9.49 -3.28 -2.62
CA ALA A 16 -10.95 -3.37 -2.72
C ALA A 16 -11.62 -3.45 -1.34
N GLU A 17 -10.96 -4.08 -0.36
CA GLU A 17 -11.48 -4.24 0.99
C GLU A 17 -11.32 -2.97 1.86
N PHE A 18 -10.18 -2.29 1.80
CA PHE A 18 -9.83 -1.23 2.75
C PHE A 18 -9.64 0.16 2.16
N ALA A 19 -9.50 0.28 0.84
CA ALA A 19 -9.17 1.52 0.14
C ALA A 19 -9.77 1.52 -1.29
N SER A 20 -11.07 1.23 -1.41
CA SER A 20 -11.76 1.00 -2.69
C SER A 20 -11.76 2.21 -3.65
N ASP A 21 -11.55 3.40 -3.11
CA ASP A 21 -11.38 4.65 -3.85
C ASP A 21 -10.07 4.71 -4.67
N TRP A 22 -9.14 3.78 -4.42
CA TRP A 22 -7.85 3.71 -5.07
C TRP A 22 -7.72 2.51 -5.99
N GLU A 23 -7.02 2.70 -7.11
CA GLU A 23 -6.77 1.61 -8.06
C GLU A 23 -5.33 1.62 -8.60
N PRO A 24 -4.76 0.43 -8.88
CA PRO A 24 -3.48 0.34 -9.58
C PRO A 24 -3.60 0.82 -11.02
N VAL A 25 -2.70 1.70 -11.43
CA VAL A 25 -2.54 2.15 -12.82
C VAL A 25 -1.65 1.17 -13.60
N ASP A 26 -0.71 0.55 -12.90
CA ASP A 26 0.25 -0.42 -13.42
C ASP A 26 0.24 -1.71 -12.58
N GLY A 27 0.91 -2.74 -13.08
CA GLY A 27 1.15 -3.97 -12.32
C GLY A 27 2.25 -3.75 -11.26
N LEU A 28 2.23 -4.56 -10.20
CA LEU A 28 3.25 -4.48 -9.14
C LEU A 28 4.65 -4.71 -9.74
N THR A 29 5.63 -3.95 -9.29
CA THR A 29 7.03 -4.11 -9.68
C THR A 29 7.87 -4.43 -8.45
N GLU A 30 8.70 -5.46 -8.52
CA GLU A 30 9.60 -5.77 -7.40
C GLU A 30 10.72 -4.73 -7.32
N ILE A 31 10.94 -4.21 -6.11
CA ILE A 31 11.97 -3.21 -5.84
C ILE A 31 13.14 -3.90 -5.22
N THR A 32 14.29 -3.73 -5.86
CA THR A 32 15.54 -4.31 -5.40
C THR A 32 16.40 -3.23 -4.76
N VAL A 33 17.33 -3.65 -3.89
CA VAL A 33 18.32 -2.76 -3.28
C VAL A 33 19.23 -2.06 -4.29
N ARG A 34 19.25 -2.49 -5.56
CA ARG A 34 20.02 -1.87 -6.63
C ARG A 34 19.31 -0.64 -7.23
N ASP A 35 18.01 -0.49 -6.98
CA ASP A 35 17.27 0.69 -7.38
C ASP A 35 17.61 1.85 -6.43
N ARG A 36 18.36 2.84 -6.95
CA ARG A 36 18.80 4.01 -6.19
C ARG A 36 17.65 4.91 -5.75
N ASP A 37 16.55 4.91 -6.49
CA ASP A 37 15.35 5.67 -6.15
C ASP A 37 14.35 4.83 -5.35
N GLY A 38 14.64 3.53 -5.18
CA GLY A 38 13.80 2.56 -4.51
C GLY A 38 13.58 2.89 -3.03
N TRP A 39 12.31 2.83 -2.62
CA TRP A 39 11.92 3.00 -1.22
C TRP A 39 11.34 1.70 -0.65
N LEU A 40 12.24 0.90 -0.09
CA LEU A 40 11.93 -0.39 0.51
C LEU A 40 11.16 -0.23 1.83
N SER A 41 10.24 -1.16 2.11
CA SER A 41 9.60 -1.34 3.43
C SER A 41 10.03 -2.62 4.14
N GLY A 42 10.75 -3.51 3.44
CA GLY A 42 11.28 -4.76 3.98
C GLY A 42 11.76 -5.72 2.90
N VAL A 43 11.98 -6.98 3.26
CA VAL A 43 12.34 -8.05 2.30
C VAL A 43 11.17 -8.29 1.34
N GLY A 44 11.47 -8.37 0.04
CA GLY A 44 10.47 -8.55 -1.02
C GLY A 44 9.48 -7.39 -1.08
N THR A 45 9.97 -6.18 -1.36
CA THR A 45 9.12 -4.99 -1.48
C THR A 45 8.61 -4.85 -2.91
N PHE A 46 7.33 -4.51 -3.06
CA PHE A 46 6.71 -4.18 -4.35
C PHE A 46 6.32 -2.71 -4.42
N GLY A 47 6.56 -2.09 -5.58
CA GLY A 47 6.08 -0.76 -5.95
C GLY A 47 4.92 -0.83 -6.93
N VAL A 48 4.13 0.25 -6.98
CA VAL A 48 2.94 0.39 -7.83
C VAL A 48 2.50 1.84 -7.86
N THR A 49 1.94 2.29 -8.97
CA THR A 49 1.29 3.60 -9.10
C THR A 49 -0.21 3.44 -8.84
N LEU A 50 -0.74 4.28 -7.96
CA LEU A 50 -2.15 4.31 -7.60
C LEU A 50 -2.80 5.61 -8.06
N HIS A 51 -4.04 5.48 -8.52
CA HIS A 51 -4.91 6.58 -8.90
C HIS A 51 -6.16 6.58 -8.02
N HIS A 52 -6.53 7.74 -7.50
CA HIS A 52 -7.78 7.92 -6.78
C HIS A 52 -8.91 8.17 -7.76
N ARG A 53 -9.93 7.31 -7.75
CA ARG A 53 -11.05 7.28 -8.70
C ARG A 53 -11.77 8.62 -8.83
N THR A 54 -12.06 9.27 -7.70
CA THR A 54 -12.86 10.51 -7.66
C THR A 54 -12.02 11.79 -7.74
N THR A 55 -10.89 11.85 -7.03
CA THR A 55 -10.12 13.10 -6.88
C THR A 55 -9.04 13.29 -7.95
N GLY A 56 -8.72 12.24 -8.72
CA GLY A 56 -7.62 12.26 -9.68
C GLY A 56 -6.23 12.24 -9.05
N ALA A 57 -6.14 12.07 -7.72
CA ALA A 57 -4.86 12.08 -7.01
C ALA A 57 -4.03 10.85 -7.35
N PHE A 58 -2.70 11.03 -7.42
CA PHE A 58 -1.75 9.94 -7.68
C PHE A 58 -0.85 9.68 -6.48
N LYS A 59 -0.61 8.38 -6.21
CA LYS A 59 0.44 7.94 -5.27
C LYS A 59 1.36 6.94 -5.93
N VAL A 60 2.65 7.07 -5.70
CA VAL A 60 3.65 6.10 -6.16
C VAL A 60 4.22 5.39 -4.93
N LEU A 61 3.99 4.08 -4.87
CA LEU A 61 4.55 3.22 -3.84
C LEU A 61 5.91 2.71 -4.30
N GLY A 62 6.87 2.73 -3.37
CA GLY A 62 8.17 2.12 -3.58
C GLY A 62 9.21 3.03 -4.23
N ARG A 63 8.96 4.34 -4.29
CA ARG A 63 9.89 5.33 -4.79
C ARG A 63 10.05 6.46 -3.79
N ARG A 64 11.26 7.00 -3.63
CA ARG A 64 11.54 8.10 -2.68
C ARG A 64 11.05 9.47 -3.14
N GLY A 65 10.89 9.66 -4.45
CA GLY A 65 10.51 10.94 -5.03
C GLY A 65 10.46 10.88 -6.55
N GLY A 66 10.03 11.99 -7.17
CA GLY A 66 9.99 12.18 -8.61
C GLY A 66 9.53 13.60 -8.97
N ALA A 67 9.60 13.93 -10.26
CA ALA A 67 9.38 15.29 -10.74
C ALA A 67 7.91 15.65 -11.03
N ALA A 68 6.98 14.71 -10.88
CA ALA A 68 5.59 14.90 -11.26
C ALA A 68 4.84 15.74 -10.21
N PRO A 69 4.27 16.90 -10.57
CA PRO A 69 3.52 17.73 -9.63
C PRO A 69 2.23 17.01 -9.19
N GLY A 70 1.86 17.16 -7.90
CA GLY A 70 0.65 16.55 -7.35
C GLY A 70 0.72 15.04 -7.07
N VAL A 71 1.86 14.39 -7.35
CA VAL A 71 2.11 12.98 -7.02
C VAL A 71 2.74 12.87 -5.63
N THR A 72 2.22 11.97 -4.79
CA THR A 72 2.83 11.67 -3.50
C THR A 72 3.58 10.35 -3.53
N TYR A 73 4.72 10.28 -2.83
CA TYR A 73 5.66 9.16 -2.88
C TYR A 73 5.73 8.47 -1.51
N HIS A 74 5.68 7.14 -1.51
CA HIS A 74 5.62 6.33 -0.29
C HIS A 74 6.53 5.10 -0.41
N ARG A 75 6.77 4.44 0.73
CA ARG A 75 7.43 3.11 0.70
C ARG A 75 6.59 2.12 -0.08
N GLY A 76 7.23 1.09 -0.63
CA GLY A 76 6.52 -0.01 -1.27
C GLY A 76 5.84 -0.91 -0.23
N ILE A 77 5.02 -1.84 -0.69
CA ILE A 77 4.39 -2.84 0.19
C ILE A 77 5.28 -4.07 0.30
N SER A 78 5.50 -4.57 1.52
CA SER A 78 6.35 -5.74 1.73
C SER A 78 5.61 -7.05 1.49
N PHE A 79 6.35 -8.06 1.07
CA PHE A 79 5.90 -9.44 0.95
C PHE A 79 5.26 -9.95 2.26
N LEU A 80 5.83 -9.62 3.41
CA LEU A 80 5.33 -10.08 4.71
C LEU A 80 3.94 -9.51 5.02
N VAL A 81 3.67 -8.26 4.64
CA VAL A 81 2.34 -7.65 4.79
C VAL A 81 1.31 -8.38 3.93
N LEU A 82 1.64 -8.66 2.67
CA LEU A 82 0.75 -9.40 1.76
C LEU A 82 0.57 -10.87 2.19
N LYS A 83 1.63 -11.51 2.71
CA LYS A 83 1.56 -12.87 3.23
C LYS A 83 0.63 -12.96 4.44
N ALA A 84 0.75 -12.02 5.39
CA ALA A 84 -0.15 -11.96 6.55
C ALA A 84 -1.62 -11.83 6.11
N TYR A 85 -1.89 -10.99 5.10
CA TYR A 85 -3.23 -10.86 4.53
C TYR A 85 -3.75 -12.17 3.92
N ALA A 86 -2.91 -12.92 3.19
CA ALA A 86 -3.26 -14.25 2.68
C ALA A 86 -3.58 -15.25 3.81
N GLU A 87 -2.91 -15.12 4.95
CA GLU A 87 -3.13 -15.90 6.17
C GLU A 87 -4.32 -15.39 7.01
N ARG A 88 -5.15 -14.49 6.46
CA ARG A 88 -6.32 -13.86 7.10
C ARG A 88 -5.98 -12.94 8.27
N ASN A 89 -4.71 -12.57 8.43
CA ASN A 89 -4.30 -11.50 9.33
C ASN A 89 -4.28 -10.15 8.58
N THR A 90 -5.36 -9.38 8.72
CA THR A 90 -5.59 -8.15 7.94
C THR A 90 -4.95 -6.90 8.57
N ASP A 91 -4.56 -6.95 9.84
CA ASP A 91 -4.05 -5.79 10.56
C ASP A 91 -2.80 -5.15 9.92
N PRO A 92 -1.78 -5.93 9.46
CA PRO A 92 -0.59 -5.35 8.84
C PRO A 92 -0.90 -4.58 7.55
N VAL A 93 -1.79 -5.11 6.71
CA VAL A 93 -2.13 -4.44 5.44
C VAL A 93 -3.00 -3.22 5.69
N ARG A 94 -3.95 -3.30 6.63
CA ARG A 94 -4.79 -2.16 7.00
C ARG A 94 -3.94 -1.01 7.55
N ARG A 95 -3.03 -1.32 8.48
CA ARG A 95 -2.13 -0.33 9.07
C ARG A 95 -1.24 0.30 8.01
N TYR A 96 -0.65 -0.51 7.13
CA TYR A 96 0.15 0.00 6.02
C TYR A 96 -0.63 0.98 5.15
N LEU A 97 -1.84 0.61 4.70
CA LEU A 97 -2.69 1.48 3.87
C LEU A 97 -3.09 2.78 4.58
N GLN A 98 -3.29 2.75 5.89
CA GLN A 98 -3.56 3.94 6.71
C GLN A 98 -2.32 4.84 6.83
N GLU A 99 -1.15 4.26 7.06
CA GLU A 99 0.12 5.01 7.19
C GLU A 99 0.45 5.81 5.93
N ILE A 100 0.12 5.27 4.74
CA ILE A 100 0.30 5.96 3.46
C ILE A 100 -0.92 6.78 3.03
N GLY A 101 -1.95 6.88 3.89
CA GLY A 101 -3.15 7.68 3.69
C GLY A 101 -3.99 7.24 2.49
N LEU A 102 -4.09 5.93 2.25
CA LEU A 102 -5.04 5.33 1.30
C LEU A 102 -6.35 4.93 1.98
N ALA A 103 -6.26 4.43 3.21
CA ALA A 103 -7.40 4.06 4.04
C ALA A 103 -7.60 5.08 5.16
N PRO A 104 -8.84 5.36 5.58
CA PRO A 104 -9.09 6.21 6.74
C PRO A 104 -8.46 5.59 7.99
N ALA A 105 -7.85 6.44 8.83
CA ALA A 105 -7.34 6.02 10.13
C ALA A 105 -8.45 5.32 10.91
N ALA A 106 -8.12 4.21 11.56
CA ALA A 106 -9.08 3.52 12.43
C ALA A 106 -9.53 4.55 13.48
N GLN A 107 -10.82 4.88 13.47
CA GLN A 107 -11.37 5.82 14.44
C GLN A 107 -11.13 5.19 15.82
N PRO A 108 -10.42 5.87 16.74
CA PRO A 108 -10.28 5.37 18.10
C PRO A 108 -11.69 5.17 18.65
N LEU A 109 -11.96 3.99 19.22
CA LEU A 109 -13.22 3.75 19.94
C LEU A 109 -13.42 4.91 20.93
N PRO A 110 -14.61 5.55 20.97
CA PRO A 110 -14.85 6.61 21.93
C PRO A 110 -14.59 6.05 23.33
N ALA A 111 -13.72 6.73 24.08
CA ALA A 111 -13.41 6.35 25.45
C ALA A 111 -14.72 6.31 26.24
N THR A 112 -15.14 5.11 26.65
CA THR A 112 -16.27 4.93 27.54
C THR A 112 -15.92 5.65 28.85
N LYS A 113 -16.47 6.85 29.06
CA LYS A 113 -16.47 7.48 30.37
C LYS A 113 -17.33 6.60 31.27
N THR A 114 -16.69 5.80 32.10
CA THR A 114 -17.35 5.20 33.26
C THR A 114 -17.70 6.36 34.19
N GLY A 115 -19.01 6.55 34.41
CA GLY A 115 -19.54 7.50 35.38
C GLY A 115 -19.43 7.00 36.81
#